data_AF-A0A1V4JVP6-F1
#
_entry.id   AF-A0A1V4JVP6-F1
#
_cell.length_a   1.000
_cell.length_b   1.000
_cell.length_c   1.000
_cell.angle_alpha   90.00
_cell.angle_beta   90.00
_cell.angle_gamma   90.00
#
_symmetry.space_group_name_H-M   'P 1'
#
loop_
_entity.id
_entity.type
_entity.pdbx_description
1 polymer ?
#
loop_
_entity_poly.entity_id
_entity_poly.type
_entity_poly.pdbx_seq_one_letter_code
_entity_poly.pdbx_strand_id
1 'polypeptide(L)'
;MGQKMTVLVSHTVSTVLEAKGGHWLSPQRFLKYYAIMVEQNDVEIIVTNVVNPVSFLSGNVGQPVHHDCLETIEAKYSNRPDLKDSPMENAENWFTDGSSYIPDSKRHADYAIAMK
;
A
#
# COMPACT_ATOMS: atom_id res chain seq x y z
N MET A 1 13.06 30.71 1.87
CA MET A 1 12.65 29.96 3.08
C MET A 1 11.14 29.93 3.07
N GLY A 2 10.55 28.74 3.17
CA GLY A 2 9.11 28.52 2.98
C GLY A 2 8.30 28.96 4.20
N GLN A 3 7.02 29.24 3.99
CA GLN A 3 6.09 29.47 5.09
C GLN A 3 5.73 28.13 5.73
N LYS A 4 5.76 28.07 7.07
CA LYS A 4 5.32 26.88 7.81
C LYS A 4 3.86 26.57 7.46
N MET A 5 3.59 25.35 7.02
CA MET A 5 2.28 24.86 6.61
C MET A 5 1.84 23.71 7.51
N THR A 6 0.57 23.73 7.92
CA THR A 6 -0.06 22.63 8.63
C THR A 6 -1.02 21.92 7.71
N VAL A 7 -0.85 20.61 7.55
CA VAL A 7 -1.71 19.74 6.75
C VAL A 7 -2.53 18.88 7.70
N LEU A 8 -3.85 19.08 7.67
CA LEU A 8 -4.79 18.28 8.43
C LEU A 8 -5.19 17.05 7.61
N VAL A 9 -5.06 15.86 8.20
CA VAL A 9 -5.36 14.57 7.55
C VAL A 9 -6.25 13.72 8.45
N SER A 10 -7.12 12.90 7.88
CA SER A 10 -7.96 11.97 8.66
C SER A 10 -7.22 10.73 9.15
N HIS A 11 -6.11 10.40 8.50
CA HIS A 11 -5.33 9.19 8.73
C HIS A 11 -3.85 9.55 8.78
N THR A 12 -3.07 8.78 9.52
CA THR A 12 -1.63 9.00 9.62
C THR A 12 -0.94 8.60 8.31
N VAL A 13 -0.89 9.52 7.35
CA VAL A 13 -0.34 9.26 6.00
C VAL A 13 1.16 8.97 6.06
N SER A 14 1.90 9.58 6.99
CA SER A 14 3.33 9.34 7.18
C SER A 14 3.62 7.88 7.54
N THR A 15 2.90 7.30 8.50
CA THR A 15 3.12 5.90 8.91
C THR A 15 2.75 4.91 7.82
N VAL A 16 1.68 5.17 7.07
CA VAL A 16 1.31 4.34 5.91
C VAL A 16 2.38 4.42 4.81
N LEU A 17 2.89 5.63 4.55
CA LEU A 17 3.92 5.84 3.55
C LEU A 17 5.22 5.12 3.94
N GLU A 18 5.64 5.22 5.20
CA GLU A 18 6.83 4.52 5.72
C GLU A 18 6.69 3.00 5.66
N ALA A 19 5.55 2.46 6.09
CA ALA A 19 5.36 1.02 6.17
C ALA A 19 5.05 0.34 4.83
N LYS A 20 4.31 1.03 3.93
CA LYS A 20 3.77 0.43 2.69
C LYS A 20 4.12 1.18 1.42
N GLY A 21 4.71 2.37 1.51
CA GLY A 21 5.02 3.21 0.35
C GLY A 21 5.90 2.51 -0.69
N GLY A 22 6.95 1.81 -0.25
CA GLY A 22 7.83 1.05 -1.14
C GLY A 22 7.16 -0.15 -1.81
N HIS A 23 6.06 -0.67 -1.23
CA HIS A 23 5.31 -1.79 -1.81
C HIS A 23 4.31 -1.35 -2.88
N TRP A 24 3.77 -0.12 -2.79
CA TRP A 24 2.64 0.32 -3.63
C TRP A 24 2.98 1.46 -4.58
N LEU A 25 4.07 2.18 -4.35
CA LEU A 25 4.50 3.30 -5.17
C LEU A 25 5.77 2.96 -5.92
N SER A 26 5.92 3.54 -7.11
CA SER A 26 7.21 3.51 -7.79
C SER A 26 8.27 4.23 -6.94
N PRO A 27 9.55 3.87 -7.02
CA PRO A 27 10.61 4.50 -6.23
C PRO A 27 10.62 6.04 -6.33
N GLN A 28 10.39 6.58 -7.53
CA GLN A 28 10.31 8.02 -7.76
C GLN A 28 9.13 8.68 -7.04
N ARG A 29 7.96 8.02 -7.02
CA ARG A 29 6.76 8.54 -6.34
C ARG A 29 6.92 8.44 -4.82
N PHE A 30 7.45 7.33 -4.33
CA PHE A 30 7.73 7.13 -2.91
C PHE A 30 8.66 8.23 -2.38
N LEU A 31 9.82 8.43 -3.03
CA LEU A 31 10.80 9.45 -2.63
C LEU A 31 10.21 10.87 -2.68
N LYS A 32 9.42 11.18 -3.70
CA LYS A 32 8.77 12.50 -3.81
C LYS A 32 7.82 12.76 -2.63
N TYR A 33 6.95 11.82 -2.30
CA TYR A 33 6.01 12.00 -1.20
C TYR A 33 6.71 11.96 0.16
N TYR A 34 7.71 11.11 0.34
CA TYR A 34 8.48 11.01 1.57
C TYR A 34 9.19 12.34 1.88
N ALA A 35 9.86 12.91 0.88
CA ALA A 35 10.52 14.20 1.01
C ALA A 35 9.55 15.32 1.40
N ILE A 36 8.34 15.36 0.83
CA ILE A 36 7.37 16.44 1.06
C ILE A 36 6.61 16.28 2.39
N MET A 37 6.24 15.05 2.74
CA MET A 37 5.33 14.78 3.86
C MET A 37 6.04 14.39 5.15
N VAL A 38 7.29 13.91 5.09
CA VAL A 38 8.02 13.38 6.25
C VAL A 38 9.26 14.20 6.55
N GLU A 39 10.11 14.47 5.55
CA GLU A 39 11.41 15.13 5.77
C GLU A 39 11.34 16.67 5.82
N GLN A 40 10.28 17.28 5.26
CA GLN A 40 10.18 18.74 5.19
C GLN A 40 9.84 19.37 6.54
N ASN A 41 10.79 20.10 7.13
CA ASN A 41 10.63 20.83 8.40
C ASN A 41 9.55 21.95 8.37
N ASP A 42 9.24 22.45 7.18
CA ASP A 42 8.23 23.50 6.99
C ASP A 42 6.80 22.93 6.92
N VAL A 43 6.61 21.60 6.97
CA VAL A 43 5.31 20.93 6.87
C VAL A 43 5.02 20.15 8.15
N GLU A 44 3.88 20.45 8.79
CA GLU A 44 3.39 19.74 9.97
C GLU A 44 2.11 18.98 9.63
N ILE A 45 2.14 17.65 9.79
CA ILE A 45 0.96 16.80 9.55
C ILE A 45 0.24 16.57 10.89
N ILE A 46 -1.03 16.96 10.95
CA ILE A 46 -1.87 16.74 12.13
C ILE A 46 -3.03 15.83 11.77
N VAL A 47 -3.22 14.77 12.55
CA VAL A 47 -4.33 13.82 12.39
C VAL A 47 -5.57 14.38 13.09
N THR A 48 -6.69 14.45 12.38
CA THR A 48 -7.95 15.00 12.86
C THR A 48 -9.15 14.14 12.45
N ASN A 49 -10.20 14.11 13.27
CA ASN A 49 -11.49 13.53 12.89
C ASN A 49 -12.43 14.51 12.19
N VAL A 50 -11.97 15.73 11.88
CA VAL A 50 -12.79 16.73 11.18
C VAL A 50 -12.91 16.37 9.71
N VAL A 51 -13.96 15.60 9.40
CA VAL A 51 -14.34 15.21 8.04
C VAL A 51 -15.30 16.19 7.36
N ASN A 52 -15.98 17.05 8.13
CA ASN A 52 -16.88 18.06 7.57
C ASN A 52 -16.06 19.22 6.95
N PRO A 53 -16.21 19.53 5.64
CA PRO A 53 -15.50 20.63 4.98
C PRO A 53 -15.69 21.98 5.66
N VAL A 54 -16.88 22.29 6.18
CA VAL A 54 -17.15 23.57 6.86
C VAL A 54 -16.36 23.69 8.17
N SER A 55 -16.28 22.62 8.94
CA SER A 55 -15.48 22.57 10.17
C SER A 55 -13.98 22.58 9.90
N PHE A 56 -13.55 22.07 8.74
CA PHE A 56 -12.15 22.11 8.32
C PHE A 56 -11.70 23.56 8.02
N LEU A 57 -12.56 24.33 7.35
CA LEU A 57 -12.29 25.73 7.00
C LEU A 57 -12.25 26.67 8.22
N SER A 58 -12.87 26.30 9.34
CA SER A 58 -12.84 27.10 10.56
C SER A 58 -11.56 26.93 11.39
N GLY A 59 -10.61 26.10 10.92
CA GLY A 59 -9.38 25.80 11.66
C GLY A 59 -9.61 24.94 12.91
N ASN A 60 -10.80 24.34 13.04
CA ASN A 60 -11.08 23.39 14.10
C ASN A 60 -10.27 22.11 13.84
N VAL A 61 -9.37 21.78 14.76
CA VAL A 61 -8.50 20.60 14.66
C VAL A 61 -9.19 19.34 15.17
N GLY A 62 -10.43 19.45 15.66
CA GLY A 62 -11.20 18.33 16.20
C GLY A 62 -10.54 17.69 17.41
N GLN A 63 -10.83 16.41 17.61
CA GLN A 63 -10.11 15.60 18.59
C GLN A 63 -9.04 14.77 17.88
N PRO A 64 -7.87 14.56 18.52
CA PRO A 64 -6.92 13.57 18.04
C PRO A 64 -7.63 12.21 17.99
N VAL A 65 -7.63 11.57 16.83
CA VAL A 65 -8.18 10.23 16.68
C VAL A 65 -7.07 9.30 16.25
N HIS A 66 -6.98 8.17 16.95
CA HIS A 66 -6.08 7.10 16.62
C HIS A 66 -6.81 6.13 15.68
N HIS A 67 -6.37 6.10 14.43
CA HIS A 67 -6.78 5.07 13.46
C HIS A 67 -5.59 4.15 13.22
N ASP A 68 -5.75 2.84 13.45
CA ASP A 68 -4.75 1.86 13.02
C ASP A 68 -4.93 1.57 11.52
N CYS A 69 -4.37 2.48 10.72
CA CYS A 69 -4.39 2.34 9.28
C CYS A 69 -3.59 1.12 8.80
N LEU A 70 -2.57 0.68 9.54
CA LEU A 70 -1.76 -0.47 9.15
C LEU A 70 -2.52 -1.77 9.36
N GLU A 71 -3.17 -1.93 10.50
CA GLU A 71 -4.07 -3.06 10.76
C GLU A 71 -5.19 -3.12 9.71
N THR A 72 -5.81 -1.98 9.38
CA THR A 72 -6.88 -1.95 8.37
C THR A 72 -6.37 -2.33 6.98
N ILE A 73 -5.17 -1.83 6.62
CA ILE A 73 -4.52 -2.18 5.36
C ILE A 73 -4.21 -3.68 5.34
N GLU A 74 -3.69 -4.22 6.43
CA GLU A 74 -3.41 -5.64 6.54
C GLU A 74 -4.71 -6.45 6.46
N ALA A 75 -5.75 -6.15 7.24
CA ALA A 75 -7.01 -6.89 7.16
C ALA A 75 -7.63 -6.88 5.74
N LYS A 76 -7.50 -5.78 5.00
CA LYS A 76 -8.11 -5.62 3.66
C LYS A 76 -7.23 -6.14 2.51
N TYR A 77 -5.92 -6.03 2.64
CA TYR A 77 -4.95 -6.33 1.58
C TYR A 77 -3.94 -7.41 1.97
N SER A 78 -4.05 -8.00 3.16
CA SER A 78 -3.27 -9.17 3.53
C SER A 78 -3.75 -10.38 2.76
N ASN A 79 -2.83 -11.33 2.68
CA ASN A 79 -2.96 -12.54 1.89
C ASN A 79 -4.28 -13.23 2.20
N ARG A 80 -4.99 -13.62 1.12
CA ARG A 80 -6.11 -14.56 1.12
C ARG A 80 -5.88 -15.61 2.20
N PRO A 81 -6.49 -15.49 3.41
CA PRO A 81 -6.19 -16.39 4.52
C PRO A 81 -6.70 -17.81 4.25
N ASP A 82 -7.59 -17.92 3.27
CA ASP A 82 -8.07 -19.14 2.65
C ASP A 82 -7.03 -19.80 1.72
N LEU A 83 -6.03 -19.06 1.23
CA LEU A 83 -4.94 -19.60 0.42
C LEU A 83 -3.87 -20.20 1.34
N LYS A 84 -3.91 -21.52 1.49
CA LYS A 84 -2.96 -22.30 2.28
C LYS A 84 -2.02 -23.08 1.35
N ASP A 85 -0.80 -23.33 1.80
CA ASP A 85 0.16 -24.23 1.12
C ASP A 85 -0.15 -25.72 1.38
N SER A 86 -1.39 -26.02 1.76
CA SER A 86 -1.89 -27.36 2.03
C SER A 86 -2.93 -27.74 0.96
N PRO A 87 -2.92 -28.99 0.45
CA PRO A 87 -3.94 -29.46 -0.48
C PRO A 87 -5.36 -29.28 0.09
N MET A 88 -6.31 -28.95 -0.78
CA MET A 88 -7.72 -28.86 -0.41
C MET A 88 -8.38 -30.25 -0.46
N GLU A 89 -9.24 -30.56 0.52
CA GLU A 89 -9.96 -31.84 0.57
C GLU A 89 -10.94 -31.95 -0.61
N ASN A 90 -10.96 -33.11 -1.29
CA ASN A 90 -11.80 -33.38 -2.47
C ASN A 90 -11.54 -32.47 -3.69
N ALA A 91 -10.40 -31.80 -3.76
CA ALA A 91 -10.01 -31.05 -4.95
C ALA A 91 -9.33 -31.93 -6.01
N GLU A 92 -9.55 -31.59 -7.28
CA GLU A 92 -8.76 -32.15 -8.37
C GLU A 92 -7.31 -31.64 -8.26
N ASN A 93 -6.36 -32.54 -8.51
CA ASN A 93 -4.95 -32.16 -8.52
C ASN A 93 -4.55 -31.76 -9.95
N TRP A 94 -4.14 -30.51 -10.09
CA TRP A 94 -3.64 -29.95 -11.33
C TRP A 94 -2.13 -29.72 -11.19
N PHE A 95 -1.37 -30.22 -12.15
CA PHE A 95 0.05 -29.95 -12.30
C PHE A 95 0.24 -28.87 -13.35
N THR A 96 1.08 -27.90 -13.07
CA THR A 96 1.49 -26.87 -14.02
C THR A 96 2.99 -26.94 -14.18
N ASP A 97 3.45 -26.87 -15.42
CA ASP A 97 4.87 -26.70 -15.73
C ASP A 97 5.01 -25.63 -16.82
N GLY A 98 6.11 -24.90 -16.78
CA GLY A 98 6.39 -23.80 -17.68
C GLY A 98 7.84 -23.85 -18.11
N SER A 99 8.08 -23.80 -19.42
CA SER A 99 9.43 -23.73 -19.97
C SER A 99 9.62 -22.40 -20.69
N SER A 100 10.79 -21.79 -20.54
CA SER A 100 11.16 -20.62 -21.35
C SER A 100 12.64 -20.67 -21.69
N TYR A 101 12.97 -20.36 -22.93
CA TYR A 101 14.35 -20.35 -23.42
C TYR A 101 14.51 -19.26 -24.50
N ILE A 102 15.74 -18.83 -24.74
CA ILE A 102 16.04 -17.72 -25.66
C ILE A 102 17.02 -18.19 -26.75
N PRO A 103 16.54 -18.89 -27.79
CA PRO A 103 17.32 -19.17 -28.98
C PRO A 103 17.41 -17.91 -29.88
N ASP A 104 18.59 -17.64 -30.46
CA ASP A 104 18.82 -16.57 -31.44
C ASP A 104 18.27 -15.19 -31.03
N SER A 105 18.44 -14.82 -29.76
CA SER A 105 17.94 -13.56 -29.17
C SER A 105 16.41 -13.41 -29.21
N LYS A 106 15.66 -14.48 -29.50
CA LYS A 106 14.20 -14.52 -29.49
C LYS A 106 13.72 -15.35 -28.31
N ARG A 107 12.77 -14.84 -27.52
CA ARG A 107 12.21 -15.57 -26.38
C ARG A 107 11.11 -16.53 -26.84
N HIS A 108 11.22 -17.79 -26.42
CA HIS A 108 10.20 -18.82 -26.52
C HIS A 108 9.73 -19.18 -25.12
N ALA A 109 8.42 -19.30 -24.93
CA ALA A 109 7.81 -19.66 -23.66
C ALA A 109 6.60 -20.55 -23.93
N ASP A 110 6.57 -21.70 -23.28
CA ASP A 110 5.52 -22.71 -23.38
C ASP A 110 5.05 -23.10 -21.98
N TYR A 111 3.82 -23.58 -21.87
CA TYR A 111 3.24 -24.06 -20.62
C TYR A 111 2.48 -25.36 -20.84
N ALA A 112 2.45 -26.19 -19.80
CA ALA A 112 1.70 -27.43 -19.76
C ALA A 112 0.82 -27.44 -18.51
N ILE A 113 -0.40 -27.96 -18.68
CA ILE A 113 -1.35 -28.18 -17.58
C ILE A 113 -1.81 -29.63 -17.70
N ALA A 114 -1.63 -30.41 -16.64
CA ALA A 114 -2.05 -31.81 -16.59
C ALA A 114 -2.89 -32.04 -15.33
N MET A 115 -3.91 -32.89 -15.45
CA MET A 115 -4.69 -33.35 -14.30
C MET A 115 -4.16 -34.71 -13.86
N LYS A 116 -4.16 -34.96 -12.54
CA LYS A 116 -3.77 -36.26 -11.98
C LYS A 116 -4.77 -37.36 -12.30
#